data_AF-A0A2N0A468-F1
#
_entry.id   AF-A0A2N0A468-F1
#
_cell.length_a   1.000
_cell.length_b   1.000
_cell.length_c   1.000
_cell.angle_alpha   90.00
_cell.angle_beta   90.00
_cell.angle_gamma   90.00
#
_symmetry.space_group_name_H-M   'P 1'
#
loop_
_entity.id
_entity.type
_entity.pdbx_description
1 polymer ?
#
loop_
_entity_poly.entity_id
_entity_poly.type
_entity_poly.pdbx_seq_one_letter_code
_entity_poly.pdbx_strand_id
1 'polypeptide(L)'
;MKRLYISLTLLLSFFLFAYCGDGTPVIESIDGNKITTASFESALDVALDSLSRTQNIEKKNVIRFLFTEEESKVPQAFLQLRPEFKKRKFFDRYHEMMVVKAAADKSGFSKRSDIKEILKFQEMQMIYGMYIAEQIESRIKITEQELNQGCQELRAKYKQAESLTLEQCYDAARAQIKGRKSEEVYKSVLDRIKESVAIKHNDKFDLEKYLEKEFTIPGANKEEAPKAEETKAPEATTPTTAPEATK
;
A
#
# COMPACT_ATOMS: atom_id res chain seq x y z
N MET A 1 15.20 -34.06 56.06
CA MET A 1 15.31 -33.88 54.59
C MET A 1 13.95 -33.82 53.85
N LYS A 2 12.90 -33.20 54.43
CA LYS A 2 11.58 -33.04 53.77
C LYS A 2 11.13 -31.59 53.59
N ARG A 3 11.84 -30.62 54.17
CA ARG A 3 11.50 -29.18 54.10
C ARG A 3 12.27 -28.40 53.02
N LEU A 4 13.35 -28.95 52.46
CA LEU A 4 14.10 -28.32 51.36
C LEU A 4 13.53 -28.58 49.96
N TYR A 5 12.72 -29.62 49.79
CA TYR A 5 12.15 -29.96 48.47
C TYR A 5 10.95 -29.10 48.07
N ILE A 6 10.30 -28.43 49.03
CA ILE A 6 9.10 -27.62 48.79
C ILE A 6 9.47 -26.22 48.29
N SER A 7 10.66 -25.70 48.64
CA SER A 7 11.12 -24.40 48.12
C SER A 7 11.70 -24.47 46.69
N LEU A 8 12.12 -25.65 46.22
CA LEU A 8 12.66 -25.80 44.86
C LEU A 8 11.57 -26.00 43.80
N THR A 9 10.39 -26.51 44.19
CA THR A 9 9.23 -26.65 43.30
C THR A 9 8.44 -25.35 43.11
N LEU A 10 8.56 -24.39 44.04
CA LEU A 10 7.94 -23.07 43.91
C LEU A 10 8.77 -22.08 43.04
N LEU A 11 10.05 -22.39 42.80
CA LEU A 11 10.94 -21.58 41.95
C LEU A 11 10.94 -22.01 40.48
N LEU A 12 10.51 -23.25 40.19
CA LEU A 12 10.35 -23.73 38.81
C LEU A 12 8.99 -23.33 38.19
N SER A 13 8.03 -22.88 39.00
CA SER A 13 6.71 -22.41 38.56
C SER A 13 6.70 -20.94 38.11
N PHE A 14 7.79 -20.21 38.31
CA PHE A 14 7.96 -18.83 37.80
C PHE A 14 8.47 -18.75 36.35
N PHE A 15 8.66 -19.88 35.64
CA PHE A 15 8.91 -19.89 34.18
C PHE A 15 7.65 -20.12 33.34
N LEU A 16 6.47 -20.21 33.97
CA LEU A 16 5.18 -20.32 33.30
C LEU A 16 4.47 -18.96 33.13
N PHE A 17 5.22 -17.86 33.08
CA PHE A 17 4.66 -16.58 32.65
C PHE A 17 4.40 -16.61 31.14
N ALA A 18 3.12 -16.79 30.81
CA ALA A 18 2.49 -16.36 29.57
C ALA A 18 3.15 -16.89 28.29
N TYR A 19 2.76 -18.11 27.92
CA TYR A 19 2.79 -18.62 26.55
C TYR A 19 1.80 -17.80 25.67
N CYS A 20 2.07 -16.50 25.54
CA CYS A 20 1.43 -15.57 24.61
C CYS A 20 2.52 -15.16 23.62
N GLY A 21 2.69 -15.98 22.59
CA GLY A 21 3.69 -15.77 21.53
C GLY A 21 3.66 -16.95 20.56
N ASP A 22 4.16 -16.75 19.36
CA ASP A 22 4.23 -17.76 18.28
C ASP A 22 5.25 -18.89 18.52
N GLY A 23 5.80 -19.00 19.73
CA GLY A 23 6.78 -20.03 20.12
C GLY A 23 8.19 -19.81 19.58
N THR A 24 8.45 -18.73 18.84
CA THR A 24 9.77 -18.44 18.26
C THR A 24 10.57 -17.42 19.08
N PRO A 25 11.92 -17.38 18.93
CA PRO A 25 12.77 -16.45 19.70
C PRO A 25 12.31 -14.99 19.56
N VAL A 26 12.25 -14.31 20.71
CA VAL A 26 11.97 -12.87 20.77
C VAL A 26 13.25 -12.12 20.36
N ILE A 27 13.13 -11.26 19.35
CA ILE A 27 14.17 -10.32 18.94
C ILE A 27 14.17 -9.15 19.93
N GLU A 28 13.01 -8.51 20.12
CA GLU A 28 12.83 -7.39 21.04
C GLU A 28 11.36 -7.17 21.44
N SER A 29 11.07 -6.16 22.25
CA SER A 29 9.71 -5.78 22.63
C SER A 29 9.53 -4.26 22.60
N ILE A 30 8.47 -3.80 21.95
CA ILE A 30 8.13 -2.38 21.78
C ILE A 30 6.77 -2.13 22.45
N ASP A 31 6.77 -1.37 23.55
CA ASP A 31 5.57 -1.01 24.31
C ASP A 31 4.67 -2.23 24.64
N GLY A 32 5.30 -3.35 25.02
CA GLY A 32 4.63 -4.61 25.34
C GLY A 32 4.35 -5.53 24.15
N ASN A 33 4.52 -5.06 22.91
CA ASN A 33 4.42 -5.89 21.71
C ASN A 33 5.75 -6.58 21.42
N LYS A 34 5.77 -7.92 21.47
CA LYS A 34 6.97 -8.72 21.17
C LYS A 34 7.18 -8.82 19.67
N ILE A 35 8.39 -8.52 19.19
CA ILE A 35 8.85 -8.87 17.85
C ILE A 35 9.63 -10.18 17.98
N THR A 36 9.11 -11.24 17.37
CA THR A 36 9.75 -12.56 17.29
C THR A 36 10.33 -12.79 15.90
N THR A 37 11.19 -13.80 15.74
CA THR A 37 11.71 -14.17 14.42
C THR A 37 10.60 -14.55 13.44
N ALA A 38 9.58 -15.30 13.87
CA ALA A 38 8.46 -15.66 13.00
C ALA A 38 7.58 -14.45 12.65
N SER A 39 7.31 -13.54 13.60
CA SER A 39 6.55 -12.32 13.29
C SER A 39 7.26 -11.44 12.25
N PHE A 40 8.59 -11.36 12.32
CA PHE A 40 9.40 -10.61 11.37
C PHE A 40 9.40 -11.27 9.97
N GLU A 41 9.60 -12.59 9.91
CA GLU A 41 9.57 -13.33 8.65
C GLU A 41 8.17 -13.31 8.01
N SER A 42 7.12 -13.38 8.83
CA SER A 42 5.73 -13.21 8.40
C SER A 42 5.48 -11.80 7.85
N ALA A 43 6.02 -10.75 8.49
CA ALA A 43 5.91 -9.38 7.98
C ALA A 43 6.59 -9.21 6.60
N LEU A 44 7.73 -9.88 6.38
CA LEU A 44 8.39 -9.91 5.07
C LEU A 44 7.53 -10.64 4.03
N ASP A 45 6.95 -11.78 4.39
CA ASP A 45 6.09 -12.55 3.50
C ASP A 45 4.83 -11.77 3.09
N VAL A 46 4.19 -11.09 4.05
CA VAL A 46 3.05 -10.20 3.82
C VAL A 46 3.43 -9.02 2.92
N ALA A 47 4.62 -8.45 3.10
CA ALA A 47 5.10 -7.37 2.22
C ALA A 47 5.28 -7.86 0.76
N LEU A 48 5.76 -9.10 0.57
CA LEU A 48 5.88 -9.72 -0.75
C LEU A 48 4.50 -10.03 -1.36
N ASP A 49 3.55 -10.51 -0.57
CA ASP A 49 2.16 -10.73 -1.01
C ASP A 49 1.47 -9.43 -1.41
N SER A 50 1.65 -8.38 -0.60
CA SER A 50 1.13 -7.04 -0.90
C SER A 50 1.71 -6.53 -2.22
N LEU A 51 3.02 -6.66 -2.44
CA LEU A 51 3.64 -6.24 -3.69
C LEU A 51 3.15 -7.08 -4.88
N SER A 52 2.98 -8.39 -4.70
CA SER A 52 2.44 -9.30 -5.71
C SER A 52 1.02 -8.89 -6.14
N ARG A 53 0.12 -8.65 -5.18
CA ARG A 53 -1.27 -8.27 -5.45
C ARG A 53 -1.37 -6.86 -6.04
N THR A 54 -0.62 -5.90 -5.50
CA THR A 54 -0.68 -4.50 -5.97
C THR A 54 -0.08 -4.31 -7.35
N GLN A 55 0.98 -5.04 -7.69
CA GLN A 55 1.62 -4.98 -9.01
C GLN A 55 1.02 -5.99 -10.00
N ASN A 56 0.08 -6.84 -9.58
CA ASN A 56 -0.51 -7.91 -10.38
C ASN A 56 0.54 -8.86 -10.99
N ILE A 57 1.58 -9.18 -10.21
CA ILE A 57 2.69 -10.06 -10.59
C ILE A 57 2.69 -11.27 -9.67
N GLU A 58 2.92 -12.48 -10.20
CA GLU A 58 3.01 -13.68 -9.38
C GLU A 58 4.09 -13.53 -8.28
N LYS A 59 3.78 -13.89 -7.03
CA LYS A 59 4.72 -13.78 -5.88
C LYS A 59 6.08 -14.41 -6.18
N LYS A 60 6.12 -15.54 -6.90
CA LYS A 60 7.37 -16.20 -7.30
C LYS A 60 8.27 -15.29 -8.16
N ASN A 61 7.67 -14.49 -9.03
CA ASN A 61 8.39 -13.54 -9.88
C ASN A 61 8.85 -12.33 -9.07
N VAL A 62 8.04 -11.86 -8.12
CA VAL A 62 8.46 -10.84 -7.15
C VAL A 62 9.69 -11.31 -6.36
N ILE A 63 9.65 -12.53 -5.83
CA ILE A 63 10.79 -13.13 -5.10
C ILE A 63 12.00 -13.24 -6.01
N ARG A 64 11.83 -13.77 -7.23
CA ARG A 64 12.91 -13.86 -8.23
C ARG A 64 13.55 -12.50 -8.47
N PHE A 65 12.75 -11.49 -8.77
CA PHE A 65 13.22 -10.14 -9.05
C PHE A 65 13.85 -9.45 -7.85
N LEU A 66 13.43 -9.71 -6.62
CA LEU A 66 13.99 -9.04 -5.44
C LEU A 66 15.23 -9.72 -4.86
N PHE A 67 15.38 -11.04 -5.04
CA PHE A 67 16.39 -11.79 -4.29
C PHE A 67 17.38 -12.60 -5.13
N THR A 68 17.00 -13.07 -6.33
CA THR A 68 17.80 -14.10 -7.02
C THR A 68 18.22 -13.72 -8.44
N GLU A 69 17.44 -12.90 -9.12
CA GLU A 69 17.69 -12.57 -10.53
C GLU A 69 18.90 -11.64 -10.71
N GLU A 70 19.55 -11.70 -11.87
CA GLU A 70 20.62 -10.76 -12.21
C GLU A 70 20.07 -9.34 -12.45
N GLU A 71 20.79 -8.29 -12.04
CA GLU A 71 20.31 -6.90 -12.17
C GLU A 71 19.91 -6.53 -13.61
N SER A 72 20.64 -7.02 -14.60
CA SER A 72 20.37 -6.77 -16.03
C SER A 72 19.02 -7.29 -16.52
N LYS A 73 18.40 -8.22 -15.77
CA LYS A 73 17.12 -8.90 -16.12
C LYS A 73 15.96 -8.47 -15.23
N VAL A 74 16.19 -7.55 -14.30
CA VAL A 74 15.18 -7.11 -13.32
C VAL A 74 14.53 -5.83 -13.83
N PRO A 75 13.20 -5.72 -13.82
CA PRO A 75 12.53 -4.47 -14.18
C PRO A 75 12.99 -3.31 -13.28
N GLN A 76 13.16 -2.11 -13.85
CA GLN A 76 13.72 -0.95 -13.13
C GLN A 76 13.00 -0.63 -11.81
N ALA A 77 11.67 -0.79 -11.77
CA ALA A 77 10.88 -0.60 -10.56
C ALA A 77 11.30 -1.56 -9.42
N PHE A 78 11.62 -2.82 -9.74
CA PHE A 78 12.08 -3.80 -8.76
C PHE A 78 13.54 -3.60 -8.36
N LEU A 79 14.39 -3.11 -9.27
CA LEU A 79 15.77 -2.72 -8.93
C LEU A 79 15.81 -1.67 -7.82
N GLN A 80 14.92 -0.69 -7.88
CA GLN A 80 14.80 0.34 -6.83
C GLN A 80 14.30 -0.22 -5.50
N LEU A 81 13.50 -1.29 -5.52
CA LEU A 81 12.96 -1.94 -4.33
C LEU A 81 13.92 -2.94 -3.68
N ARG A 82 14.82 -3.57 -4.45
CA ARG A 82 15.79 -4.57 -3.95
C ARG A 82 16.48 -4.19 -2.65
N PRO A 83 17.04 -2.97 -2.50
CA PRO A 83 17.70 -2.59 -1.25
C PRO A 83 16.77 -2.64 -0.04
N GLU A 84 15.49 -2.27 -0.20
CA GLU A 84 14.48 -2.23 0.85
C GLU A 84 14.12 -3.63 1.38
N PHE A 85 14.23 -4.65 0.52
CA PHE A 85 13.93 -6.04 0.89
C PHE A 85 15.14 -6.83 1.40
N LYS A 86 16.35 -6.23 1.47
CA LYS A 86 17.48 -6.86 2.16
C LYS A 86 17.13 -7.01 3.64
N LYS A 87 17.32 -8.22 4.19
CA LYS A 87 16.89 -8.60 5.56
C LYS A 87 17.15 -7.52 6.62
N ARG A 88 18.36 -6.95 6.65
CA ARG A 88 18.71 -5.87 7.60
C ARG A 88 17.89 -4.61 7.39
N LYS A 89 17.83 -4.11 6.15
CA LYS A 89 17.11 -2.86 5.82
C LYS A 89 15.60 -3.03 6.01
N PHE A 90 15.06 -4.18 5.63
CA PHE A 90 13.67 -4.52 5.86
C PHE A 90 13.35 -4.57 7.36
N PHE A 91 14.22 -5.17 8.18
CA PHE A 91 14.09 -5.17 9.64
C PHE A 91 14.09 -3.75 10.21
N ASP A 92 15.08 -2.92 9.85
CA ASP A 92 15.18 -1.55 10.36
C ASP A 92 13.90 -0.75 10.03
N ARG A 93 13.35 -0.91 8.83
CA ARG A 93 12.10 -0.26 8.41
C ARG A 93 10.86 -0.83 9.11
N TYR A 94 10.77 -2.15 9.25
CA TYR A 94 9.69 -2.80 10.00
C TYR A 94 9.67 -2.35 11.46
N HIS A 95 10.83 -2.32 12.09
CA HIS A 95 11.02 -1.81 13.44
C HIS A 95 10.57 -0.34 13.54
N GLU A 96 11.01 0.53 12.65
CA GLU A 96 10.60 1.94 12.62
C GLU A 96 9.08 2.10 12.53
N MET A 97 8.43 1.35 11.63
CA MET A 97 6.96 1.35 11.52
C MET A 97 6.28 0.93 12.82
N MET A 98 6.81 -0.09 13.50
CA MET A 98 6.26 -0.57 14.78
C MET A 98 6.42 0.47 15.90
N VAL A 99 7.58 1.12 16.00
CA VAL A 99 7.84 2.20 16.98
C VAL A 99 6.90 3.38 16.74
N VAL A 100 6.80 3.85 15.49
CA VAL A 100 5.92 4.98 15.13
C VAL A 100 4.46 4.64 15.41
N LYS A 101 4.02 3.43 15.07
CA LYS A 101 2.67 2.96 15.37
C LYS A 101 2.39 2.95 16.87
N ALA A 102 3.30 2.43 17.69
CA ALA A 102 3.15 2.41 19.14
C ALA A 102 3.02 3.84 19.71
N ALA A 103 3.86 4.78 19.24
CA ALA A 103 3.77 6.18 19.63
C ALA A 103 2.45 6.85 19.19
N ALA A 104 1.98 6.57 17.97
CA ALA A 104 0.70 7.05 17.45
C ALA A 104 -0.49 6.52 18.27
N ASP A 105 -0.47 5.23 18.64
CA ASP A 105 -1.52 4.64 19.46
C ASP A 105 -1.55 5.24 20.88
N LYS A 106 -0.37 5.44 21.48
CA LYS A 106 -0.22 6.02 22.83
C LYS A 106 -0.65 7.48 22.90
N SER A 107 -0.38 8.26 21.84
CA SER A 107 -0.85 9.66 21.74
C SER A 107 -2.34 9.78 21.41
N GLY A 108 -3.02 8.66 21.13
CA GLY A 108 -4.42 8.66 20.72
C GLY A 108 -4.64 9.07 19.26
N PHE A 109 -3.59 9.20 18.46
CA PHE A 109 -3.68 9.55 17.04
C PHE A 109 -4.60 8.59 16.28
N SER A 110 -4.38 7.28 16.44
CA SER A 110 -5.19 6.22 15.81
C SER A 110 -6.64 6.16 16.33
N LYS A 111 -6.95 6.86 17.43
CA LYS A 111 -8.30 6.90 18.03
C LYS A 111 -9.16 8.05 17.52
N ARG A 112 -8.56 9.06 16.87
CA ARG A 112 -9.27 10.22 16.30
C ARG A 112 -10.29 9.76 15.25
N SER A 113 -11.44 10.44 15.20
CA SER A 113 -12.55 10.08 14.30
C SER A 113 -12.17 10.23 12.83
N ASP A 114 -11.49 11.32 12.47
CA ASP A 114 -11.03 11.56 11.10
C ASP A 114 -10.05 10.48 10.61
N ILE A 115 -9.09 10.10 11.46
CA ILE A 115 -8.15 9.01 11.15
C ILE A 115 -8.86 7.68 10.97
N LYS A 116 -9.85 7.35 11.81
CA LYS A 116 -10.65 6.12 11.68
C LYS A 116 -11.43 6.07 10.36
N GLU A 117 -12.06 7.18 9.96
CA GLU A 117 -12.80 7.23 8.70
C GLU A 117 -11.85 7.12 7.49
N ILE A 118 -10.67 7.75 7.56
CA ILE A 118 -9.63 7.57 6.53
C ILE A 118 -9.21 6.10 6.44
N LEU A 119 -8.88 5.46 7.57
CA LEU A 119 -8.46 4.05 7.58
C LEU A 119 -9.56 3.12 7.05
N LYS A 120 -10.82 3.35 7.43
CA LYS A 120 -11.97 2.59 6.94
C LYS A 120 -12.14 2.73 5.42
N PHE A 121 -11.96 3.94 4.89
CA PHE A 121 -12.03 4.17 3.45
C PHE A 121 -10.86 3.49 2.71
N GLN A 122 -9.65 3.53 3.26
CA GLN A 122 -8.48 2.84 2.71
C GLN A 122 -8.66 1.32 2.74
N GLU A 123 -9.14 0.76 3.85
CA GLU A 123 -9.46 -0.67 3.97
C GLU A 123 -10.47 -1.10 2.90
N MET A 124 -11.54 -0.32 2.71
CA MET A 124 -12.54 -0.59 1.68
C MET A 124 -11.95 -0.59 0.27
N GLN A 125 -11.11 0.39 -0.08
CA GLN A 125 -10.44 0.44 -1.39
C GLN A 125 -9.49 -0.74 -1.59
N MET A 126 -8.71 -1.10 -0.57
CA MET A 126 -7.79 -2.23 -0.63
C MET A 126 -8.54 -3.56 -0.81
N ILE A 127 -9.60 -3.80 -0.03
CA ILE A 127 -10.43 -5.00 -0.15
C ILE A 127 -11.10 -5.05 -1.53
N TYR A 128 -11.69 -3.94 -1.98
CA TYR A 128 -12.32 -3.85 -3.30
C TYR A 128 -11.35 -4.26 -4.41
N GLY A 129 -10.16 -3.66 -4.44
CA GLY A 129 -9.14 -3.95 -5.44
C GLY A 129 -8.65 -5.40 -5.39
N MET A 130 -8.26 -5.89 -4.20
CA MET A 130 -7.72 -7.24 -4.03
C MET A 130 -8.75 -8.32 -4.36
N TYR A 131 -9.99 -8.15 -3.89
CA TYR A 131 -11.03 -9.15 -4.09
C TYR A 131 -11.46 -9.24 -5.56
N ILE A 132 -11.64 -8.09 -6.23
CA ILE A 132 -11.97 -8.09 -7.67
C ILE A 132 -10.84 -8.71 -8.50
N ALA A 133 -9.58 -8.35 -8.22
CA ALA A 133 -8.44 -8.93 -8.91
C ALA A 133 -8.42 -10.47 -8.77
N GLU A 134 -8.63 -10.98 -7.56
CA GLU A 134 -8.71 -12.41 -7.29
C GLU A 134 -9.88 -13.09 -8.03
N GLN A 135 -11.06 -12.46 -8.04
CA GLN A 135 -12.22 -12.97 -8.78
C GLN A 135 -11.99 -12.98 -10.30
N ILE A 136 -11.30 -11.97 -10.85
CA ILE A 136 -10.92 -11.92 -12.27
C ILE A 136 -9.91 -13.03 -12.58
N GLU A 137 -8.84 -13.15 -11.79
CA GLU A 137 -7.81 -14.17 -11.96
C GLU A 137 -8.39 -15.58 -11.99
N SER A 138 -9.34 -15.88 -11.10
CA SER A 138 -10.00 -17.18 -11.03
C SER A 138 -10.76 -17.57 -12.31
N ARG A 139 -11.12 -16.58 -13.15
CA ARG A 139 -11.86 -16.78 -14.41
C ARG A 139 -10.97 -16.80 -15.65
N ILE A 140 -9.77 -16.23 -15.56
CA ILE A 140 -8.85 -16.16 -16.69
C ILE A 140 -8.10 -17.49 -16.81
N LYS A 141 -8.40 -18.23 -17.87
CA LYS A 141 -7.59 -19.37 -18.31
C LYS A 141 -6.77 -18.94 -19.52
N ILE A 142 -5.46 -19.16 -19.47
CA ILE A 142 -4.55 -18.88 -20.58
C ILE A 142 -3.98 -20.21 -21.04
N THR A 143 -4.27 -20.56 -22.29
CA THR A 143 -3.80 -21.80 -22.89
C THR A 143 -2.38 -21.65 -23.43
N GLU A 144 -1.69 -22.76 -23.64
CA GLU A 144 -0.36 -22.75 -24.27
C GLU A 144 -0.41 -22.21 -25.71
N GLN A 145 -1.50 -22.46 -26.44
CA GLN A 145 -1.71 -21.90 -27.77
C GLN A 145 -1.76 -20.37 -27.74
N GLU A 146 -2.46 -19.79 -26.77
CA GLU A 146 -2.52 -18.33 -26.60
C GLU A 146 -1.15 -17.74 -26.22
N LEU A 147 -0.36 -18.43 -25.39
CA LEU A 147 1.00 -18.01 -25.07
C LEU A 147 1.92 -18.03 -26.30
N ASN A 148 1.81 -19.09 -27.12
CA ASN A 148 2.55 -19.21 -28.37
C ASN A 148 2.19 -18.07 -29.34
N GLN A 149 0.90 -17.83 -29.55
CA GLN A 149 0.42 -16.76 -30.43
C GLN A 149 0.85 -15.38 -29.90
N GLY A 150 0.64 -15.10 -28.61
CA GLY A 150 1.05 -13.84 -28.01
C GLY A 150 2.56 -13.60 -28.10
N CYS A 151 3.37 -14.65 -27.94
CA CYS A 151 4.83 -14.54 -28.13
C CYS A 151 5.21 -14.25 -29.59
N GLN A 152 4.55 -14.90 -30.57
CA GLN A 152 4.75 -14.61 -31.98
C GLN A 152 4.36 -13.17 -32.33
N GLU A 153 3.23 -12.69 -31.82
CA GLU A 153 2.78 -11.30 -32.00
C GLU A 153 3.75 -10.29 -31.39
N LEU A 154 4.25 -10.55 -30.18
CA LEU A 154 5.23 -9.69 -29.50
C LEU A 154 6.52 -9.56 -30.33
N ARG A 155 7.03 -10.69 -30.82
CA ARG A 155 8.25 -10.74 -31.67
C ARG A 155 8.03 -10.05 -33.01
N ALA A 156 6.85 -10.21 -33.62
CA ALA A 156 6.53 -9.53 -34.87
C ALA A 156 6.40 -8.01 -34.69
N LYS A 157 5.89 -7.56 -33.53
CA LYS A 157 5.62 -6.14 -33.27
C LYS A 157 6.83 -5.37 -32.73
N TYR A 158 7.67 -6.01 -31.93
CA TYR A 158 8.76 -5.35 -31.23
C TYR A 158 10.09 -6.08 -31.43
N LYS A 159 11.06 -5.44 -32.09
CA LYS A 159 12.41 -5.99 -32.30
C LYS A 159 13.08 -6.47 -31.01
N GLN A 160 12.88 -5.74 -29.92
CA GLN A 160 13.40 -6.09 -28.59
C GLN A 160 12.81 -7.39 -28.01
N ALA A 161 11.68 -7.88 -28.53
CA ALA A 161 11.11 -9.16 -28.12
C ALA A 161 11.77 -10.37 -28.82
N GLU A 162 12.52 -10.15 -29.92
CA GLU A 162 13.24 -11.22 -30.64
C GLU A 162 14.34 -11.85 -29.78
N SER A 163 14.97 -11.06 -28.89
CA SER A 163 16.05 -11.52 -28.01
C SER A 163 15.58 -12.18 -26.72
N LEU A 164 14.27 -12.18 -26.44
CA LEU A 164 13.72 -12.81 -25.23
C LEU A 164 13.80 -14.33 -25.33
N THR A 165 14.15 -14.98 -24.20
CA THR A 165 13.99 -16.43 -24.07
C THR A 165 12.51 -16.82 -24.20
N LEU A 166 12.22 -18.09 -24.48
CA LEU A 166 10.84 -18.56 -24.60
C LEU A 166 10.03 -18.29 -23.31
N GLU A 167 10.62 -18.54 -22.14
CA GLU A 167 10.00 -18.27 -20.85
C GLU A 167 9.69 -16.77 -20.67
N GLN A 168 10.65 -15.89 -20.96
CA GLN A 168 10.45 -14.44 -20.87
C GLN A 168 9.38 -13.94 -21.84
N CYS A 169 9.34 -14.50 -23.04
CA CYS A 169 8.33 -14.19 -24.04
C CYS A 169 6.93 -14.64 -23.58
N TYR A 170 6.82 -15.83 -22.97
CA TYR A 170 5.57 -16.32 -22.40
C TYR A 170 5.11 -15.51 -21.19
N ASP A 171 6.01 -15.08 -20.31
CA ASP A 171 5.67 -14.20 -19.18
C ASP A 171 5.11 -12.86 -19.68
N ALA A 172 5.74 -12.27 -20.71
CA ALA A 172 5.26 -11.03 -21.33
C ALA A 172 3.90 -11.22 -22.04
N ALA A 173 3.75 -12.30 -22.82
CA ALA A 173 2.50 -12.63 -23.49
C ALA A 173 1.38 -12.87 -22.47
N ARG A 174 1.66 -13.60 -21.37
CA ARG A 174 0.72 -13.85 -20.29
C ARG A 174 0.22 -12.54 -19.69
N ALA A 175 1.12 -11.58 -19.41
CA ALA A 175 0.73 -10.29 -18.86
C ALA A 175 -0.22 -9.52 -19.81
N GLN A 176 0.09 -9.49 -21.11
CA GLN A 176 -0.75 -8.81 -22.11
C GLN A 176 -2.14 -9.48 -22.25
N ILE A 177 -2.18 -10.82 -22.33
CA ILE A 177 -3.42 -11.59 -22.43
C ILE A 177 -4.26 -11.40 -21.16
N LYS A 178 -3.62 -11.44 -19.99
CA LYS A 178 -4.28 -11.23 -18.70
C LYS A 178 -4.90 -9.83 -18.63
N GLY A 179 -4.19 -8.79 -19.06
CA GLY A 179 -4.72 -7.42 -19.12
C GLY A 179 -6.00 -7.33 -19.94
N ARG A 180 -5.96 -7.79 -21.19
CA ARG A 180 -7.14 -7.78 -22.08
C ARG A 180 -8.31 -8.61 -21.53
N LYS A 181 -8.06 -9.85 -21.13
CA LYS A 181 -9.12 -10.73 -20.59
C LYS A 181 -9.71 -10.18 -19.29
N SER A 182 -8.91 -9.47 -18.48
CA SER A 182 -9.38 -8.84 -17.25
C SER A 182 -10.44 -7.77 -17.54
N GLU A 183 -10.21 -6.93 -18.54
CA GLU A 183 -11.16 -5.89 -18.98
C GLU A 183 -12.46 -6.53 -19.50
N GLU A 184 -12.35 -7.59 -20.31
CA GLU A 184 -13.49 -8.32 -20.88
C GLU A 184 -14.41 -8.91 -19.79
N VAL A 185 -13.83 -9.47 -18.72
CA VAL A 185 -14.62 -10.13 -17.67
C VAL A 185 -15.01 -9.22 -16.51
N TYR A 186 -14.42 -8.02 -16.40
CA TYR A 186 -14.56 -7.11 -15.26
C TYR A 186 -16.02 -6.87 -14.85
N LYS A 187 -16.86 -6.49 -15.81
CA LYS A 187 -18.28 -6.21 -15.56
C LYS A 187 -19.03 -7.44 -15.04
N SER A 188 -18.82 -8.59 -15.68
CA SER A 188 -19.45 -9.85 -15.26
C SER A 188 -19.03 -10.32 -13.87
N VAL A 189 -17.79 -9.99 -13.46
CA VAL A 189 -17.28 -10.24 -12.12
C VAL A 189 -18.03 -9.38 -11.12
N LEU A 190 -18.14 -8.07 -11.37
CA LEU A 190 -18.90 -7.16 -10.51
C LEU A 190 -20.35 -7.56 -10.36
N ASP A 191 -21.01 -7.94 -11.44
CA ASP A 191 -22.43 -8.32 -11.40
C ASP A 191 -22.64 -9.59 -10.56
N ARG A 192 -21.78 -10.61 -10.69
CA ARG A 192 -21.84 -11.78 -9.79
C ARG A 192 -21.59 -11.40 -8.32
N ILE A 193 -20.62 -10.53 -8.05
CA ILE A 193 -20.35 -10.10 -6.66
C ILE A 193 -21.60 -9.41 -6.08
N LYS A 194 -22.29 -8.58 -6.86
CA LYS A 194 -23.55 -7.95 -6.44
C LYS A 194 -24.64 -8.99 -6.17
N GLU A 195 -24.76 -10.01 -7.02
CA GLU A 195 -25.72 -11.12 -6.83
C GLU A 195 -25.43 -11.93 -5.55
N SER A 196 -24.18 -11.98 -5.08
CA SER A 196 -23.82 -12.69 -3.84
C SER A 196 -24.18 -11.97 -2.55
N VAL A 197 -24.66 -10.73 -2.62
CA VAL A 197 -24.98 -9.91 -1.43
C VAL A 197 -26.43 -9.45 -1.45
N ALA A 198 -27.07 -9.44 -0.28
CA ALA A 198 -28.43 -8.92 -0.13
C ALA A 198 -28.39 -7.39 -0.04
N ILE A 199 -28.95 -6.70 -1.02
CA ILE A 199 -29.09 -5.24 -1.04
C ILE A 199 -30.53 -4.88 -0.70
N LYS A 200 -30.74 -4.22 0.45
CA LYS A 200 -32.04 -3.71 0.87
C LYS A 200 -32.11 -2.20 0.62
N HIS A 201 -33.07 -1.78 -0.18
CA HIS A 201 -33.32 -0.37 -0.44
C HIS A 201 -34.31 0.18 0.59
N ASN A 202 -34.15 1.46 0.96
CA ASN A 202 -35.12 2.15 1.81
C ASN A 202 -36.13 2.86 0.91
N ASP A 203 -37.35 2.33 0.82
CA ASP A 203 -38.41 2.87 -0.05
C ASP A 203 -38.82 4.32 0.28
N LYS A 204 -38.42 4.83 1.46
CA LYS A 204 -38.66 6.23 1.86
C LYS A 204 -37.58 7.20 1.43
N PHE A 205 -36.48 6.72 0.85
CA PHE A 205 -35.34 7.54 0.44
C PHE A 205 -35.21 7.55 -1.07
N ASP A 206 -35.34 8.73 -1.67
CA ASP A 206 -35.13 8.95 -3.11
C ASP A 206 -33.63 9.12 -3.39
N LEU A 207 -32.98 8.02 -3.76
CA LEU A 207 -31.55 7.97 -4.01
C LEU A 207 -31.17 8.81 -5.23
N GLU A 208 -31.89 8.69 -6.34
CA GLU A 208 -31.55 9.38 -7.59
C GLU A 208 -31.63 10.90 -7.40
N LYS A 209 -32.71 11.41 -6.79
CA LYS A 209 -32.83 12.83 -6.47
C LYS A 209 -31.77 13.32 -5.48
N TYR A 210 -31.27 12.46 -4.59
CA TYR A 210 -30.17 12.81 -3.69
C TYR A 210 -28.84 12.91 -4.44
N LEU A 211 -28.56 11.97 -5.35
CA LEU A 211 -27.32 11.92 -6.13
C LEU A 211 -27.22 13.03 -7.18
N GLU A 212 -28.35 13.57 -7.64
CA GLU A 212 -28.40 14.75 -8.52
C GLU A 212 -28.02 16.07 -7.83
N LYS A 213 -27.95 16.10 -6.49
CA LYS A 213 -27.57 17.31 -5.74
C LYS A 213 -26.05 17.47 -5.71
N GLU A 214 -25.59 18.71 -5.89
CA GLU A 214 -24.18 19.04 -5.71
C GLU A 214 -23.71 18.77 -4.27
N PHE A 215 -22.53 18.17 -4.14
CA PHE A 215 -21.90 17.95 -2.85
C PHE A 215 -21.30 19.26 -2.32
N THR A 216 -21.62 19.63 -1.09
CA THR A 216 -20.84 20.64 -0.37
C THR A 216 -19.63 19.99 0.24
N ILE A 217 -18.44 20.27 -0.30
CA ILE A 217 -17.16 19.81 0.28
C ILE A 217 -16.74 20.80 1.37
N PRO A 218 -16.69 20.40 2.65
CA PRO A 218 -16.26 21.28 3.72
C PRO A 218 -14.86 21.83 3.44
N GLY A 219 -14.74 23.16 3.36
CA GLY A 219 -13.47 23.85 3.12
C GLY A 219 -13.16 24.17 1.65
N ALA A 220 -13.97 23.73 0.68
CA ALA A 220 -13.75 24.04 -0.74
C ALA A 220 -14.10 25.49 -1.13
N ASN A 221 -14.92 26.19 -0.33
CA ASN A 221 -15.30 27.59 -0.56
C ASN A 221 -14.70 28.53 0.50
N LYS A 222 -13.37 28.55 0.62
CA LYS A 222 -12.62 29.56 1.39
C LYS A 222 -11.65 30.36 0.52
N GLU A 223 -12.08 30.73 -0.68
CA GLU A 223 -11.60 31.89 -1.43
C GLU A 223 -12.89 32.47 -2.05
N GLU A 224 -13.41 33.62 -1.65
CA GLU A 224 -12.80 34.94 -1.76
C GLU A 224 -12.90 35.72 -0.42
N ALA A 225 -11.77 35.96 0.23
CA ALA A 225 -11.65 37.12 1.10
C ALA A 225 -11.52 38.36 0.19
N PRO A 226 -12.18 39.49 0.50
CA PRO A 226 -12.08 40.69 -0.32
C PRO A 226 -10.61 41.13 -0.36
N LYS A 227 -10.12 41.43 -1.57
CA LYS A 227 -8.83 42.10 -1.81
C LYS A 227 -8.70 43.23 -0.80
N ALA A 228 -7.74 43.09 0.11
CA ALA A 228 -7.28 44.22 0.91
C ALA A 228 -6.86 45.32 -0.08
N GLU A 229 -7.48 46.49 0.07
CA GLU A 229 -7.08 47.71 -0.62
C GLU A 229 -5.57 47.89 -0.52
N GLU A 230 -4.95 48.11 -1.67
CA GLU A 230 -3.58 48.62 -1.76
C GLU A 230 -3.43 49.86 -0.88
N THR A 231 -2.76 49.70 0.25
CA THR A 231 -2.19 50.82 0.98
C THR A 231 -1.14 51.45 0.07
N LYS A 232 -1.51 52.57 -0.58
CA LYS A 232 -0.62 53.41 -1.37
C LYS A 232 0.66 53.72 -0.57
N ALA A 233 1.81 53.42 -1.18
CA ALA A 233 3.10 53.94 -0.73
C ALA A 233 3.10 55.48 -0.80
N PRO A 234 3.73 56.20 0.15
CA PRO A 234 3.82 57.65 0.08
C PRO A 234 4.71 58.09 -1.09
N GLU A 235 4.16 58.93 -1.97
CA GLU A 235 4.90 59.64 -3.00
C GLU A 235 5.98 60.53 -2.37
N ALA A 236 7.21 60.35 -2.84
CA ALA A 236 8.32 61.26 -2.58
C ALA A 236 8.09 62.57 -3.35
N THR A 237 7.83 63.67 -2.64
CA THR A 237 7.87 65.01 -3.21
C THR A 237 9.31 65.49 -3.37
N THR A 238 9.57 66.01 -4.56
CA THR A 238 10.81 66.54 -5.13
C THR A 238 11.48 67.68 -4.35
N PRO A 239 12.80 67.89 -4.55
CA PRO A 239 13.56 68.94 -3.88
C PRO A 239 13.33 70.33 -4.51
N THR A 240 13.17 71.35 -3.67
CA THR A 240 13.20 72.76 -4.06
C THR A 240 14.57 73.36 -3.73
N THR A 241 15.17 73.98 -4.73
CA THR A 241 16.47 74.66 -4.69
C THR A 241 16.39 76.12 -4.21
N ALA A 242 17.51 76.55 -3.60
CA ALA A 242 18.10 77.91 -3.50
C ALA A 242 17.66 78.83 -2.33
N PRO A 243 18.51 79.78 -1.85
CA PRO A 243 19.75 80.27 -2.48
C PRO A 243 21.02 80.37 -1.58
N GLU A 244 22.14 80.44 -2.31
CA GLU A 244 23.41 81.12 -2.06
C GLU A 244 23.45 82.17 -0.92
N ALA A 245 24.48 82.08 -0.06
CA ALA A 245 25.04 83.24 0.62
C ALA A 245 26.54 83.04 0.93
N THR A 246 27.31 83.98 0.43
CA THR A 246 28.77 84.14 0.41
C THR A 246 29.34 84.50 1.79
N LYS A 247 30.43 83.85 2.20
CA LYS A 247 31.70 84.50 2.61
C LYS A 247 32.79 83.49 2.89
#